data_AF-J3A063-F1
#
_entry.id   AF-J3A063-F1
#
_cell.length_a   1.000
_cell.length_b   1.000
_cell.length_c   1.000
_cell.angle_alpha   90.00
_cell.angle_beta   90.00
_cell.angle_gamma   90.00
#
_symmetry.space_group_name_H-M   'P 1'
#
loop_
_entity.id
_entity.type
_entity.pdbx_description
1 polymer ?
#
loop_
_entity_poly.entity_id
_entity_poly.type
_entity_poly.pdbx_seq_one_letter_code
_entity_poly.pdbx_strand_id
1 'polypeptide(L)'
;MPPTPSMEDYLERIYNLIEEKGYARVSDIAEALEVHPSSVTKMVQKLDKDKYLVYEKYRGLVLTPKGKKIGKRLVDRHSLLEEFMRVIGLDEEHIYQDVEGIEHHLSWESITCLEYLVQYFEADPKRIEELRNIRLLDEQKEE
;
A
#
# COMPACT_ATOMS: atom_id res chain seq x y z
N MET A 1 -17.53 -10.59 -3.10
CA MET A 1 -16.23 -11.25 -2.88
C MET A 1 -15.20 -10.17 -2.60
N PRO A 2 -14.27 -10.36 -1.64
CA PRO A 2 -13.14 -9.46 -1.47
C PRO A 2 -12.29 -9.39 -2.76
N PRO A 3 -11.62 -8.27 -3.03
CA PRO A 3 -10.67 -8.20 -4.15
C PRO A 3 -9.54 -9.21 -3.97
N THR A 4 -9.00 -9.73 -5.06
CA THR A 4 -7.74 -10.49 -5.05
C THR A 4 -6.56 -9.52 -4.84
N PRO A 5 -5.36 -9.97 -4.42
CA PRO A 5 -4.17 -9.11 -4.32
C PRO A 5 -3.96 -8.25 -5.57
N SER A 6 -3.91 -8.87 -6.76
CA SER A 6 -3.80 -8.12 -8.03
C SER A 6 -4.94 -7.12 -8.31
N MET A 7 -6.13 -7.27 -7.71
CA MET A 7 -7.18 -6.25 -7.82
C MET A 7 -6.96 -5.10 -6.84
N GLU A 8 -6.32 -5.38 -5.69
CA GLU A 8 -5.90 -4.39 -4.71
C GLU A 8 -4.85 -3.46 -5.32
N ASP A 9 -3.77 -3.98 -5.91
CA ASP A 9 -2.69 -3.18 -6.51
C ASP A 9 -3.24 -2.18 -7.54
N TYR A 10 -4.20 -2.63 -8.35
CA TYR A 10 -4.87 -1.78 -9.34
C TYR A 10 -5.75 -0.72 -8.67
N LEU A 11 -6.50 -1.06 -7.62
CA LEU A 11 -7.37 -0.12 -6.93
C LEU A 11 -6.57 0.95 -6.20
N GLU A 12 -5.49 0.54 -5.54
CA GLU A 12 -4.51 1.43 -4.94
C GLU A 12 -3.88 2.34 -5.99
N ARG A 13 -3.36 1.78 -7.08
CA ARG A 13 -2.68 2.61 -8.08
C ARG A 13 -3.64 3.57 -8.77
N ILE A 14 -4.87 3.15 -9.08
CA ILE A 14 -5.90 4.04 -9.61
C ILE A 14 -6.23 5.15 -8.60
N TYR A 15 -6.32 4.82 -7.32
CA TYR A 15 -6.57 5.80 -6.26
C TYR A 15 -5.46 6.85 -6.19
N ASN A 16 -4.19 6.43 -6.09
CA ASN A 16 -3.04 7.34 -6.05
C ASN A 16 -2.99 8.25 -7.28
N LEU A 17 -3.16 7.69 -8.48
CA LEU A 17 -3.20 8.48 -9.71
C LEU A 17 -4.34 9.52 -9.71
N ILE A 18 -5.53 9.17 -9.19
CA ILE A 18 -6.65 10.13 -9.11
C ILE A 18 -6.36 11.23 -8.09
N GLU A 19 -5.77 10.92 -6.94
CA GLU A 19 -5.45 11.93 -5.92
C GLU A 19 -4.29 12.85 -6.39
N GLU A 20 -3.31 12.34 -7.13
CA GLU A 20 -2.17 13.12 -7.64
C GLU A 20 -2.52 14.06 -8.79
N LYS A 21 -3.28 13.60 -9.79
CA LYS A 21 -3.54 14.36 -11.04
C LYS A 21 -5.01 14.51 -11.43
N GLY A 22 -5.93 13.97 -10.61
CA GLY A 22 -7.37 14.07 -10.84
C GLY A 22 -7.98 13.05 -11.81
N TYR A 23 -7.17 12.16 -12.41
CA TYR A 23 -7.64 11.13 -13.34
C TYR A 23 -6.70 9.91 -13.38
N ALA A 24 -7.20 8.76 -13.82
CA ALA A 24 -6.38 7.59 -14.11
C ALA A 24 -6.61 7.11 -15.56
N ARG A 25 -5.52 6.90 -16.31
CA ARG A 25 -5.55 6.31 -17.66
C ARG A 25 -4.91 4.92 -17.66
N VAL A 26 -5.33 4.12 -18.62
CA VAL A 26 -4.78 2.76 -18.84
C VAL A 26 -3.26 2.78 -19.03
N SER A 27 -2.72 3.78 -19.76
CA SER A 27 -1.27 3.95 -19.96
C SER A 27 -0.53 4.13 -18.64
N ASP A 28 -1.08 4.98 -17.78
CA ASP A 28 -0.43 5.40 -16.54
C ASP A 28 -0.43 4.25 -15.51
N ILE A 29 -1.49 3.42 -15.53
CA ILE A 29 -1.57 2.21 -14.71
C ILE A 29 -0.62 1.15 -15.24
N ALA A 30 -0.54 0.98 -16.57
CA ALA A 30 0.33 0.01 -17.21
C ALA A 30 1.81 0.28 -16.92
N GLU A 31 2.22 1.54 -17.03
CA GLU A 31 3.57 1.99 -16.70
C GLU A 31 3.87 1.78 -15.23
N ALA A 32 2.97 2.21 -14.34
CA ALA A 32 3.17 2.11 -12.91
C ALA A 32 3.29 0.68 -12.36
N LEU A 33 2.50 -0.25 -12.90
CA LEU A 33 2.49 -1.64 -12.46
C LEU A 33 3.39 -2.53 -13.33
N GLU A 34 4.14 -1.94 -14.27
CA GLU A 34 5.02 -2.65 -15.20
C GLU A 34 4.33 -3.79 -15.97
N VAL A 35 3.08 -3.57 -16.38
CA VAL A 35 2.23 -4.55 -17.09
C VAL A 35 1.82 -4.05 -18.47
N HIS A 36 1.48 -4.98 -19.35
CA HIS A 36 0.98 -4.61 -20.68
C HIS A 36 -0.40 -3.92 -20.61
N PRO A 37 -0.68 -2.87 -21.42
CA PRO A 37 -1.98 -2.16 -21.43
C PRO A 37 -3.21 -3.05 -21.64
N SER A 38 -3.05 -4.17 -22.35
CA SER A 38 -4.13 -5.15 -22.54
C SER A 38 -4.48 -5.89 -21.25
N SER A 39 -3.51 -6.12 -20.35
CA SER A 39 -3.74 -6.68 -19.01
C SER A 39 -4.52 -5.70 -18.16
N VAL A 40 -4.16 -4.41 -18.22
CA VAL A 40 -4.88 -3.35 -17.52
C VAL A 40 -6.34 -3.27 -17.97
N THR A 41 -6.58 -3.31 -19.28
CA THR A 41 -7.95 -3.27 -19.82
C THR A 41 -8.79 -4.43 -19.30
N LYS A 42 -8.24 -5.66 -19.24
CA LYS A 42 -8.93 -6.82 -18.67
C LYS A 42 -9.22 -6.65 -17.18
N MET A 43 -8.26 -6.12 -16.42
CA MET A 43 -8.45 -5.90 -14.98
C MET A 43 -9.50 -4.82 -14.71
N VAL A 44 -9.48 -3.72 -15.46
CA VAL A 44 -10.50 -2.66 -15.41
C VAL A 44 -11.90 -3.22 -15.65
N GLN A 45 -12.09 -4.08 -16.66
CA GLN A 45 -13.38 -4.74 -16.91
C GLN A 45 -13.84 -5.60 -15.73
N LYS A 46 -12.91 -6.29 -15.06
CA LYS A 46 -13.22 -7.08 -13.85
C LYS A 46 -13.61 -6.19 -12.68
N LEU A 47 -12.88 -5.10 -12.44
CA LEU A 47 -13.16 -4.12 -11.40
C LEU A 47 -14.49 -3.39 -11.62
N ASP A 48 -14.84 -3.09 -12.88
CA ASP A 48 -16.14 -2.52 -13.26
C ASP A 48 -17.29 -3.49 -12.94
N LYS A 49 -17.16 -4.75 -13.38
CA LYS A 49 -18.14 -5.81 -13.08
C LYS A 49 -18.38 -5.98 -11.58
N ASP A 50 -17.33 -5.82 -10.78
CA ASP A 50 -17.40 -5.91 -9.31
C ASP A 50 -17.76 -4.58 -8.62
N LYS A 51 -18.09 -3.55 -9.42
CA LYS A 51 -18.57 -2.21 -9.01
C LYS A 51 -17.55 -1.39 -8.22
N TYR A 52 -16.26 -1.60 -8.46
CA TYR A 52 -15.19 -0.81 -7.85
C TYR A 52 -14.91 0.49 -8.62
N LEU A 53 -15.08 0.46 -9.93
CA LEU A 53 -14.91 1.63 -10.80
C LEU A 53 -15.93 1.61 -11.92
N VAL A 54 -16.03 2.70 -12.65
CA VAL A 54 -16.76 2.80 -13.90
C VAL A 54 -15.90 3.52 -14.93
N TYR A 55 -16.11 3.19 -16.20
CA TYR A 55 -15.53 3.95 -17.30
C TYR A 55 -16.49 5.05 -17.75
N GLU A 56 -16.08 6.31 -17.63
CA GLU A 56 -16.83 7.47 -18.13
C GLU A 56 -16.17 8.03 -19.39
N LYS A 57 -16.96 8.17 -20.46
CA LYS A 57 -16.50 8.81 -21.70
C LYS A 57 -15.96 10.21 -21.38
N TYR A 58 -14.75 10.51 -21.85
CA TYR A 58 -13.96 11.75 -21.59
C TYR A 58 -13.35 11.92 -20.19
N ARG A 59 -13.85 11.22 -19.16
CA ARG A 59 -13.31 11.28 -17.79
C ARG A 59 -12.37 10.12 -17.44
N GLY A 60 -12.38 9.06 -18.25
CA GLY A 60 -11.53 7.90 -18.04
C GLY A 60 -12.08 7.02 -16.91
N LEU A 61 -11.18 6.49 -16.07
CA LEU A 61 -11.54 5.61 -14.98
C LEU A 61 -11.96 6.43 -13.76
N VAL A 62 -13.15 6.15 -13.23
CA VAL A 62 -13.69 6.80 -12.05
C VAL A 62 -13.97 5.75 -10.98
N LEU A 63 -13.38 5.89 -9.79
CA LEU A 63 -13.69 5.01 -8.66
C LEU A 63 -15.11 5.26 -8.17
N THR A 64 -15.86 4.19 -7.93
CA THR A 64 -17.14 4.28 -7.20
C THR A 64 -16.86 4.58 -5.73
N PRO A 65 -17.86 4.94 -4.89
CA PRO A 65 -17.66 5.06 -3.45
C PRO A 65 -17.06 3.80 -2.82
N LYS A 66 -17.41 2.61 -3.35
CA LYS A 66 -16.84 1.32 -2.93
C LYS A 66 -15.35 1.23 -3.30
N GLY A 67 -14.99 1.55 -4.54
CA GLY A 67 -13.60 1.56 -4.99
C GLY A 67 -12.75 2.58 -4.25
N LYS A 68 -13.27 3.79 -4.04
CA LYS A 68 -12.57 4.85 -3.30
C LYS A 68 -12.29 4.43 -1.86
N LYS A 69 -13.26 3.81 -1.19
CA LYS A 69 -13.09 3.28 0.18
C LYS A 69 -11.99 2.22 0.24
N ILE A 70 -11.94 1.29 -0.72
CA ILE A 70 -10.91 0.26 -0.74
C ILE A 70 -9.56 0.85 -1.13
N GLY A 71 -9.47 1.63 -2.20
CA GLY A 71 -8.23 2.28 -2.64
C GLY A 71 -7.58 3.08 -1.53
N LYS A 72 -8.35 3.93 -0.82
CA LYS A 72 -7.83 4.66 0.35
C LYS A 72 -7.28 3.71 1.41
N ARG A 73 -8.01 2.65 1.74
CA ARG A 73 -7.60 1.71 2.79
C ARG A 73 -6.31 0.96 2.43
N LEU A 74 -6.07 0.70 1.15
CA LEU A 74 -4.85 0.06 0.67
C LEU A 74 -3.66 1.02 0.79
N VAL A 75 -3.83 2.27 0.35
CA VAL A 75 -2.81 3.31 0.53
C VAL A 75 -2.48 3.55 2.00
N ASP A 76 -3.49 3.59 2.86
CA ASP A 76 -3.28 3.74 4.31
C ASP A 76 -2.53 2.53 4.89
N ARG A 77 -2.80 1.31 4.40
CA ARG A 77 -2.08 0.09 4.80
C ARG A 77 -0.61 0.15 4.35
N HIS A 78 -0.35 0.49 3.10
CA HIS A 78 1.00 0.62 2.56
C HIS A 78 1.81 1.64 3.37
N SER A 79 1.25 2.83 3.58
CA SER A 79 1.88 3.92 4.35
C SER A 79 2.20 3.51 5.79
N LEU A 80 1.26 2.84 6.47
CA LEU A 80 1.47 2.35 7.84
C LEU A 80 2.57 1.28 7.91
N LEU A 81 2.63 0.39 6.93
CA LEU A 81 3.67 -0.64 6.88
C LEU A 81 5.04 -0.03 6.62
N GLU A 82 5.15 0.95 5.72
CA GLU A 82 6.42 1.67 5.54
C GLU A 82 6.86 2.36 6.83
N GLU A 83 5.94 3.05 7.50
CA GLU A 83 6.22 3.71 8.77
C GLU A 83 6.67 2.72 9.85
N PHE A 84 5.96 1.59 9.97
CA PHE A 84 6.35 0.51 10.85
C PHE A 84 7.78 0.01 10.56
N MET A 85 8.12 -0.22 9.29
CA MET A 85 9.48 -0.64 8.90
C MET A 85 10.55 0.40 9.26
N ARG A 86 10.26 1.70 9.06
CA ARG A 86 11.15 2.80 9.48
C ARG A 86 11.33 2.82 11.00
N VAL A 87 10.25 2.64 11.76
CA VAL A 87 10.25 2.64 13.23
C VAL A 87 11.10 1.50 13.80
N ILE A 88 11.02 0.31 13.22
CA ILE A 88 11.87 -0.84 13.65
C ILE A 88 13.31 -0.76 13.14
N GLY A 89 13.64 0.28 12.36
CA GLY A 89 15.00 0.59 11.93
C GLY A 89 15.46 -0.14 10.68
N LEU A 90 14.54 -0.51 9.79
CA LEU A 90 14.90 -1.03 8.47
C LEU A 90 15.49 0.09 7.60
N ASP A 91 16.48 -0.23 6.77
CA ASP A 91 17.07 0.72 5.84
C ASP A 91 16.10 1.08 4.72
N GLU A 92 16.01 2.36 4.38
CA GLU A 92 15.03 2.91 3.42
C GLU A 92 15.05 2.21 2.06
N GLU A 93 16.19 1.65 1.65
CA GLU A 93 16.35 0.92 0.39
C GLU A 93 15.55 -0.40 0.33
N HIS A 94 15.26 -1.02 1.48
CA HIS A 94 14.53 -2.28 1.57
C HIS A 94 13.04 -2.09 1.80
N ILE A 95 12.64 -0.96 2.40
CA ILE A 95 11.27 -0.74 2.91
C ILE A 95 10.22 -0.95 1.83
N TYR A 96 10.36 -0.30 0.67
CA TYR A 96 9.36 -0.40 -0.39
C TYR A 96 9.16 -1.85 -0.86
N GLN A 97 10.26 -2.58 -1.11
CA GLN A 97 10.19 -3.96 -1.61
C GLN A 97 9.58 -4.91 -0.57
N ASP A 98 9.94 -4.73 0.70
CA ASP A 98 9.41 -5.55 1.78
C ASP A 98 7.93 -5.28 2.05
N VAL A 99 7.51 -4.01 2.00
CA VAL A 99 6.10 -3.62 2.16
C VAL A 99 5.23 -4.23 1.07
N GLU A 100 5.59 -4.06 -0.21
CA GLU A 100 4.91 -4.68 -1.35
C GLU A 100 4.80 -6.21 -1.19
N GLY A 101 5.86 -6.84 -0.65
CA GLY A 101 5.91 -8.27 -0.40
C GLY A 101 4.94 -8.76 0.68
N ILE A 102 4.67 -7.96 1.73
CA ILE A 102 3.89 -8.40 2.90
C ILE A 102 2.45 -7.88 2.93
N GLU A 103 2.15 -6.77 2.25
CA GLU A 103 0.92 -6.02 2.51
C GLU A 103 -0.38 -6.80 2.19
N HIS A 104 -0.32 -7.72 1.22
CA HIS A 104 -1.43 -8.62 0.87
C HIS A 104 -1.45 -9.93 1.67
N HIS A 105 -0.42 -10.19 2.47
CA HIS A 105 -0.24 -11.43 3.24
C HIS A 105 -0.59 -11.25 4.72
N LEU A 106 -0.82 -10.01 5.16
CA LEU A 106 -1.23 -9.70 6.52
C LEU A 106 -2.75 -9.54 6.64
N SER A 107 -3.28 -10.08 7.73
CA SER A 107 -4.69 -9.86 8.08
C SER A 107 -4.90 -8.41 8.50
N TRP A 108 -6.13 -7.90 8.32
CA TRP A 108 -6.48 -6.56 8.82
C TRP A 108 -6.31 -6.42 10.35
N GLU A 109 -6.45 -7.51 11.09
CA GLU A 109 -6.18 -7.54 12.53
C GLU A 109 -4.69 -7.29 12.82
N SER A 110 -3.81 -7.96 12.06
CA SER A 110 -2.37 -7.75 12.15
C SER A 110 -1.99 -6.30 11.85
N ILE A 111 -2.55 -5.72 10.78
CA ILE A 111 -2.33 -4.30 10.42
C ILE A 111 -2.76 -3.38 11.56
N THR A 112 -3.92 -3.64 12.19
CA THR A 112 -4.42 -2.83 13.32
C THR A 112 -3.49 -2.94 14.53
N CYS A 113 -2.96 -4.12 14.83
CA CYS A 113 -1.97 -4.28 15.90
C CYS A 113 -0.67 -3.53 15.62
N LEU A 114 -0.21 -3.52 14.36
CA LEU A 114 0.97 -2.74 13.95
C LEU A 114 0.71 -1.24 14.08
N GLU A 115 -0.49 -0.76 13.77
CA GLU A 115 -0.88 0.64 13.96
C GLU A 115 -0.71 1.08 15.42
N TYR A 116 -1.22 0.29 16.39
CA TYR A 116 -1.03 0.59 17.81
C TYR A 116 0.43 0.53 18.23
N LEU A 117 1.24 -0.35 17.63
CA LEU A 117 2.66 -0.44 17.93
C LEU A 117 3.43 0.78 17.41
N VAL A 118 3.11 1.26 16.20
CA VAL A 118 3.65 2.51 15.66
C VAL A 118 3.30 3.66 16.58
N GLN A 119 2.02 3.83 16.92
CA GLN A 119 1.57 4.87 17.87
C GLN A 119 2.28 4.79 19.23
N TYR A 120 2.53 3.57 19.72
CA TYR A 120 3.30 3.37 20.94
C TYR A 120 4.73 3.91 20.81
N PHE A 121 5.43 3.65 19.71
CA PHE A 121 6.78 4.18 19.50
C PHE A 121 6.79 5.71 19.28
N GLU A 122 5.84 6.24 18.52
CA GLU A 122 5.74 7.69 18.26
C GLU A 122 5.44 8.50 19.52
N ALA A 123 4.66 7.93 20.46
CA ALA A 123 4.27 8.62 21.68
C ALA A 123 5.44 8.91 22.65
N ASP A 124 6.56 8.18 22.54
CA ASP A 124 7.76 8.43 23.34
C ASP A 124 9.03 8.02 22.58
N PRO A 125 9.81 8.98 22.05
CA PRO A 125 11.04 8.73 21.29
C PRO A 125 12.06 7.86 22.02
N LYS A 126 12.04 7.83 23.37
CA LYS A 126 12.92 6.95 24.16
C LYS A 126 12.72 5.47 23.84
N ARG A 127 11.50 5.07 23.47
CA ARG A 127 11.18 3.68 23.10
C ARG A 127 11.91 3.26 21.81
N ILE A 128 12.03 4.20 20.86
CA ILE A 128 12.79 3.99 19.63
C ILE A 128 14.28 3.93 19.94
N GLU A 129 14.78 4.80 20.82
CA GLU A 129 16.18 4.76 21.26
C GLU A 129 16.52 3.44 21.97
N GLU A 130 15.65 2.96 22.86
CA GLU A 130 15.78 1.65 23.52
C GLU A 130 15.84 0.50 22.51
N LEU A 131 14.94 0.50 21.51
CA LEU A 131 14.96 -0.51 20.44
C LEU A 131 16.27 -0.49 19.64
N ARG A 132 16.76 0.69 19.27
CA ARG A 132 18.03 0.86 18.54
C ARG A 132 19.22 0.38 19.37
N ASN A 133 19.21 0.66 20.67
CA ASN A 133 20.28 0.21 21.57
C ASN A 133 20.32 -1.32 21.67
N ILE A 134 19.18 -2.01 21.65
CA ILE A 134 19.14 -3.48 21.63
C ILE A 134 19.89 -4.02 20.41
N ARG A 135 19.65 -3.45 19.22
CA ARG A 135 20.30 -3.86 17.98
C ARG A 135 21.82 -3.63 18.02
N LEU A 136 22.26 -2.46 18.47
CA LEU A 136 23.68 -2.14 18.60
C LEU A 136 24.41 -3.08 19.57
N LEU A 137 23.76 -3.45 20.68
CA LEU A 137 24.32 -4.39 21.66
C LEU A 137 24.39 -5.82 21.14
N ASP A 138 23.58 -6.17 20.14
CA ASP A 138 23.62 -7.48 19.49
C ASP A 138 24.78 -7.54 18.47
N GLU A 139 24.89 -6.51 17.63
CA GLU A 139 25.97 -6.35 16.65
C GLU A 139 27.37 -6.37 17.31
N GLN A 140 27.52 -5.75 18.48
CA GLN A 140 28.78 -5.74 19.25
C GLN A 140 29.13 -7.07 19.93
N LYS A 141 28.18 -8.01 20.07
CA LYS A 141 28.47 -9.35 20.62
C LYS A 141 28.94 -10.33 19.56
N GLU A 142 28.71 -10.03 18.29
CA GLU A 142 29.12 -10.84 17.16
C GLU A 142 30.55 -10.51 16.66
N GLU A 143 31.14 -9.39 17.13
CA GLU A 143 32.55 -9.00 16.96
C GLU A 143 33.47 -9.54 18.07
#